data_AF-A0A2C5ZZJ6-F1
#
_entry.id   AF-A0A2C5ZZJ6-F1
#
_cell.length_a   1.000
_cell.length_b   1.000
_cell.length_c   1.000
_cell.angle_alpha   90.00
_cell.angle_beta   90.00
_cell.angle_gamma   90.00
#
_symmetry.space_group_name_H-M   'P 1'
#
loop_
_entity.id
_entity.type
_entity.pdbx_description
1 polymer ?
#
loop_
_entity_poly.entity_id
_entity_poly.type
_entity_poly.pdbx_seq_one_letter_code
_entity_poly.pdbx_strand_id
1 'polypeptide(L)'
;MFGESHAARLRRHRRLKTVVTQGPIPTTLELVAEADMKVDGSVPADRPGRQWLFRQLASYFTMVLTEYERAMEGEKRDTTASKTAYSAMVQTRENMKPLFRKFEAGDLDDSLIEPIVEIVQALQERRYVDANDGYLRLSIGKAAWPIGVTMVGIHERSAREKLHGGEKGHVMGDEVTRKFLQSIKRCLTFAQVRWPPQNLRQLMG
;
A
#
# COMPACT_ATOMS: atom_id res chain seq x y z
N MET A 1 39.72 -23.25 16.10
CA MET A 1 38.88 -22.38 15.24
C MET A 1 37.45 -22.87 15.35
N PHE A 2 36.57 -22.06 15.92
CA PHE A 2 35.23 -22.48 16.35
C PHE A 2 34.33 -22.85 15.17
N GLY A 3 33.70 -24.03 15.27
CA GLY A 3 32.76 -24.55 14.27
C GLY A 3 31.47 -23.73 14.24
N GLU A 4 31.11 -23.27 13.05
CA GLU A 4 29.83 -22.60 12.78
C GLU A 4 28.67 -23.48 13.27
N SER A 5 27.79 -22.93 14.11
CA SER A 5 26.65 -23.68 14.64
C SER A 5 25.69 -24.11 13.52
N HIS A 6 24.96 -25.21 13.72
CA HIS A 6 23.99 -25.70 12.73
C HIS A 6 22.97 -24.62 12.33
N ALA A 7 22.53 -23.80 13.29
CA ALA A 7 21.64 -22.67 13.05
C ALA A 7 22.28 -21.57 12.17
N ALA A 8 23.57 -21.27 12.37
CA ALA A 8 24.31 -20.34 11.53
C ALA A 8 24.45 -20.87 10.09
N ARG A 9 24.76 -22.16 9.93
CA ARG A 9 24.84 -22.83 8.62
C ARG A 9 23.50 -22.81 7.88
N LEU A 10 22.39 -23.06 8.56
CA LEU A 10 21.04 -22.99 7.99
C LEU A 10 20.67 -21.56 7.56
N ARG A 11 20.98 -20.54 8.37
CA ARG A 11 20.76 -19.13 8.01
C ARG A 11 21.58 -18.72 6.79
N ARG A 12 22.86 -19.11 6.75
CA ARG A 12 23.75 -18.86 5.60
C ARG A 12 23.23 -19.53 4.34
N HIS A 13 22.83 -20.80 4.44
CA HIS A 13 22.28 -21.55 3.32
C HIS A 13 20.97 -20.95 2.80
N ARG A 14 20.06 -20.51 3.67
CA ARG A 14 18.84 -19.78 3.26
C ARG A 14 19.20 -18.48 2.55
N ARG A 15 20.07 -17.64 3.13
CA ARG A 15 20.50 -16.36 2.53
C ARG A 15 21.11 -16.52 1.14
N LEU A 16 21.91 -17.57 0.92
CA LEU A 16 22.54 -17.83 -0.38
C LEU A 16 21.57 -18.36 -1.44
N LYS A 17 20.47 -19.00 -1.04
CA LYS A 17 19.45 -19.55 -1.95
C LYS A 17 18.26 -18.63 -2.18
N THR A 18 18.08 -17.62 -1.33
CA THR A 18 17.02 -16.63 -1.50
C THR A 18 17.34 -15.77 -2.72
N VAL A 19 16.61 -16.02 -3.81
CA VAL A 19 16.61 -15.12 -4.97
C VAL A 19 15.86 -13.86 -4.58
N VAL A 20 16.51 -12.72 -4.74
CA VAL A 20 15.93 -11.41 -4.50
C VAL A 20 15.75 -10.73 -5.85
N THR A 21 14.58 -10.17 -6.09
CA THR A 21 14.25 -9.49 -7.34
C THR A 21 15.10 -8.22 -7.53
N GLN A 22 15.42 -7.92 -8.78
CA GLN A 22 16.11 -6.69 -9.18
C GLN A 22 15.06 -5.61 -9.50
N GLY A 23 14.43 -5.07 -8.46
CA GLY A 23 13.41 -4.04 -8.57
C GLY A 23 13.66 -2.86 -7.61
N PRO A 24 12.88 -1.77 -7.71
CA PRO A 24 12.99 -0.60 -6.83
C PRO A 24 12.96 -0.97 -5.34
N ILE A 25 12.15 -1.99 -5.00
CA ILE A 25 12.17 -2.62 -3.69
C ILE A 25 12.54 -4.09 -3.90
N PRO A 26 13.78 -4.49 -3.56
CA PRO A 26 14.18 -5.88 -3.65
C PRO A 26 13.31 -6.75 -2.73
N THR A 27 12.73 -7.82 -3.27
CA THR A 27 11.88 -8.75 -2.51
C THR A 27 12.21 -10.20 -2.82
N THR A 28 11.92 -11.08 -1.87
CA THR A 28 12.01 -12.54 -1.98
C THR A 28 10.77 -13.17 -2.60
N LEU A 29 9.70 -12.40 -2.80
CA LEU A 29 8.49 -12.85 -3.48
C LEU A 29 8.77 -13.03 -4.97
N GLU A 30 8.26 -14.13 -5.53
CA GLU A 30 8.25 -14.35 -6.97
C GLU A 30 7.18 -13.45 -7.60
N LEU A 31 7.62 -12.37 -8.26
CA LEU A 31 6.73 -11.45 -8.94
C LEU A 31 6.00 -12.16 -10.09
N VAL A 32 4.77 -11.75 -10.35
CA VAL A 32 3.91 -12.29 -11.40
C VAL A 32 3.98 -11.43 -12.65
N ALA A 33 3.64 -12.00 -13.80
CA ALA A 33 3.55 -11.27 -15.06
C ALA A 33 2.38 -10.27 -15.02
N GLU A 34 2.40 -9.26 -15.90
CA GLU A 34 1.39 -8.20 -15.95
C GLU A 34 -0.04 -8.76 -16.11
N ALA A 35 -0.22 -9.81 -16.91
CA ALA A 35 -1.51 -10.49 -17.09
C ALA A 35 -2.10 -11.05 -15.79
N ASP A 36 -1.22 -11.43 -14.85
CA ASP A 36 -1.57 -12.07 -13.58
C ASP A 36 -1.58 -11.07 -12.41
N MET A 37 -1.20 -9.80 -12.62
CA MET A 37 -1.19 -8.78 -11.56
C MET A 37 -2.59 -8.34 -11.12
N LYS A 38 -3.63 -8.63 -11.91
CA LYS A 38 -4.98 -8.15 -11.66
C LYS A 38 -5.54 -8.76 -10.37
N VAL A 39 -5.96 -7.91 -9.45
CA VAL A 39 -6.64 -8.34 -8.21
C VAL A 39 -8.15 -8.38 -8.42
N ASP A 40 -8.83 -9.29 -7.72
CA ASP A 40 -10.28 -9.49 -7.82
C ASP A 40 -11.09 -8.60 -6.85
N GLY A 41 -10.42 -7.87 -5.95
CA GLY A 41 -11.06 -7.02 -4.95
C GLY A 41 -11.32 -7.72 -3.62
N SER A 42 -11.01 -9.01 -3.50
CA SER A 42 -11.26 -9.82 -2.31
C SER A 42 -9.97 -10.36 -1.72
N VAL A 43 -9.98 -10.67 -0.42
CA VAL A 43 -8.86 -11.34 0.25
C VAL A 43 -9.17 -12.83 0.35
N PRO A 44 -8.38 -13.71 -0.30
CA PRO A 44 -8.60 -15.15 -0.20
C PRO A 44 -8.50 -15.62 1.26
N ALA A 45 -9.39 -16.54 1.65
CA ALA A 45 -9.38 -17.10 2.99
C ALA A 45 -8.24 -18.12 3.20
N ASP A 46 -7.87 -18.84 2.14
CA ASP A 46 -6.84 -19.88 2.16
C ASP A 46 -5.43 -19.30 2.08
N ARG A 47 -4.48 -20.01 2.70
CA ARG A 47 -3.08 -19.60 2.75
C ARG A 47 -2.42 -19.48 1.36
N PRO A 48 -2.60 -20.45 0.42
CA PRO A 48 -2.09 -20.32 -0.94
C PRO A 48 -2.64 -19.09 -1.68
N GLY A 49 -3.94 -18.84 -1.57
CA GLY A 49 -4.60 -17.68 -2.16
C GLY A 49 -4.06 -16.36 -1.61
N ARG A 50 -3.86 -16.25 -0.28
CA ARG A 50 -3.21 -15.06 0.31
C ARG A 50 -1.78 -14.86 -0.18
N GLN A 51 -1.00 -15.94 -0.29
CA GLN A 51 0.36 -15.86 -0.82
C GLN A 51 0.36 -15.39 -2.29
N TRP A 52 -0.58 -15.88 -3.09
CA TRP A 52 -0.78 -15.41 -4.46
C TRP A 52 -1.12 -13.92 -4.51
N LEU A 53 -2.10 -13.49 -3.70
CA LEU A 53 -2.48 -12.08 -3.60
C LEU A 53 -1.29 -11.18 -3.23
N PHE A 54 -0.45 -11.59 -2.28
CA PHE A 54 0.75 -10.83 -1.91
C PHE A 54 1.75 -10.71 -3.06
N ARG A 55 1.88 -11.75 -3.90
CA ARG A 55 2.70 -11.67 -5.12
C ARG A 55 2.10 -10.69 -6.12
N GLN A 56 0.78 -10.70 -6.32
CA GLN A 56 0.09 -9.73 -7.20
C GLN A 56 0.30 -8.30 -6.74
N LEU A 57 0.09 -8.02 -5.44
CA LEU A 57 0.30 -6.70 -4.85
C LEU A 57 1.75 -6.23 -4.94
N ALA A 58 2.71 -7.10 -4.59
CA ALA A 58 4.13 -6.78 -4.70
C ALA A 58 4.52 -6.48 -6.16
N SER A 59 3.97 -7.22 -7.12
CA SER A 59 4.22 -7.03 -8.55
C SER A 59 3.65 -5.71 -9.05
N TYR A 60 2.41 -5.39 -8.66
CA TYR A 60 1.77 -4.12 -9.00
C TYR A 60 2.55 -2.92 -8.44
N PHE A 61 2.88 -2.92 -7.15
CA PHE A 61 3.65 -1.82 -6.57
C PHE A 61 5.07 -1.72 -7.13
N THR A 62 5.70 -2.85 -7.45
CA THR A 62 7.01 -2.85 -8.13
C THR A 62 6.91 -2.16 -9.49
N MET A 63 5.91 -2.51 -10.31
CA MET A 63 5.66 -1.88 -11.61
C MET A 63 5.45 -0.36 -11.45
N VAL A 64 4.56 0.06 -10.53
CA VAL A 64 4.28 1.48 -10.31
C VAL A 64 5.53 2.25 -9.87
N LEU A 65 6.31 1.70 -8.94
CA LEU A 65 7.54 2.35 -8.45
C LEU A 65 8.61 2.42 -9.54
N THR A 66 8.74 1.40 -10.39
CA THR A 66 9.66 1.42 -11.53
C THR A 66 9.27 2.50 -12.53
N GLU A 67 7.99 2.63 -12.87
CA GLU A 67 7.51 3.69 -13.75
C GLU A 67 7.66 5.07 -13.10
N TYR A 68 7.50 5.17 -11.78
CA TYR A 68 7.70 6.42 -11.05
C TYR A 68 9.16 6.86 -11.07
N GLU A 69 10.11 5.94 -10.83
CA GLU A 69 11.54 6.21 -10.96
C GLU A 69 11.89 6.67 -12.38
N ARG A 70 11.44 5.94 -13.40
CA ARG A 70 11.67 6.30 -14.82
C ARG A 70 11.13 7.68 -15.18
N ALA A 71 9.93 8.01 -14.74
CA ALA A 71 9.34 9.33 -15.00
C ALA A 71 10.14 10.45 -14.34
N MET A 72 10.55 10.27 -13.08
CA MET A 72 11.36 11.27 -12.36
C MET A 72 12.77 11.42 -12.96
N GLU A 73 13.36 10.35 -13.49
CA GLU A 73 14.63 10.41 -14.21
C GLU A 73 14.50 11.15 -15.55
N GLY A 74 13.42 10.90 -16.31
CA GLY A 74 13.15 11.60 -17.57
C GLY A 74 12.85 13.09 -17.42
N GLU A 75 12.26 13.49 -16.29
CA GLU A 75 11.92 14.88 -15.97
C GLU A 75 12.98 15.60 -15.12
N LYS A 76 14.15 14.96 -14.92
CA LYS A 76 15.21 15.51 -14.07
C LYS A 76 15.74 16.83 -14.62
N ARG A 77 15.56 17.90 -13.84
CA ARG A 77 16.05 19.25 -14.14
C ARG A 77 16.84 19.77 -12.94
N ASP A 78 17.79 20.68 -13.18
CA ASP A 78 18.49 21.35 -12.09
C ASP A 78 17.65 22.48 -11.47
N THR A 79 16.50 22.10 -10.91
CA THR A 79 15.60 23.01 -10.20
C THR A 79 15.29 22.44 -8.82
N THR A 80 15.00 23.32 -7.86
CA THR A 80 14.59 22.91 -6.51
C THR A 80 13.36 22.01 -6.57
N ALA A 81 12.38 22.34 -7.41
CA ALA A 81 11.15 21.55 -7.58
C ALA A 81 11.44 20.11 -8.05
N SER A 82 12.29 19.95 -9.07
CA SER A 82 12.67 18.62 -9.58
C SER A 82 13.45 17.81 -8.53
N LYS A 83 14.37 18.45 -7.78
CA LYS A 83 15.08 17.80 -6.66
C LYS A 83 14.12 17.34 -5.57
N THR A 84 13.16 18.19 -5.17
CA THR A 84 12.16 17.86 -4.16
C THR A 84 11.25 16.72 -4.61
N ALA A 85 10.79 16.72 -5.87
CA ALA A 85 9.97 15.64 -6.43
C ALA A 85 10.73 14.30 -6.43
N TYR A 86 12.00 14.31 -6.86
CA TYR A 86 12.85 13.13 -6.83
C TYR A 86 13.06 12.60 -5.40
N SER A 87 13.34 13.49 -4.43
CA SER A 87 13.46 13.11 -3.02
C SER A 87 12.15 12.53 -2.45
N ALA A 88 11.00 13.07 -2.84
CA ALA A 88 9.70 12.54 -2.43
C ALA A 88 9.44 11.13 -3.01
N MET A 89 9.83 10.89 -4.26
CA MET A 89 9.77 9.56 -4.88
C MET A 89 10.68 8.56 -4.14
N VAL A 90 11.94 8.92 -3.86
CA VAL A 90 12.85 8.07 -3.08
C VAL A 90 12.29 7.75 -1.70
N GLN A 91 11.74 8.75 -1.00
CA GLN A 91 11.12 8.54 0.30
C GLN A 91 9.90 7.61 0.22
N THR A 92 9.11 7.70 -0.84
CA THR A 92 7.95 6.83 -1.09
C THR A 92 8.40 5.38 -1.19
N ARG A 93 9.46 5.10 -1.96
CA ARG A 93 10.06 3.78 -2.07
C ARG A 93 10.59 3.25 -0.74
N GLU A 94 11.32 4.06 0.02
CA GLU A 94 11.85 3.66 1.33
C GLU A 94 10.75 3.33 2.34
N ASN A 95 9.70 4.15 2.38
CA ASN A 95 8.56 3.96 3.26
C ASN A 95 7.69 2.75 2.88
N MET A 96 7.79 2.24 1.66
CA MET A 96 7.07 1.04 1.19
C MET A 96 7.78 -0.27 1.58
N LYS A 97 9.08 -0.25 1.92
CA LYS A 97 9.84 -1.46 2.29
C LYS A 97 9.20 -2.28 3.42
N PRO A 98 8.65 -1.69 4.50
CA PRO A 98 7.96 -2.45 5.54
C PRO A 98 6.73 -3.21 5.03
N LEU A 99 5.99 -2.64 4.06
CA LEU A 99 4.84 -3.31 3.45
C LEU A 99 5.27 -4.57 2.66
N PHE A 100 6.35 -4.46 1.88
CA PHE A 100 6.92 -5.61 1.17
C PHE A 100 7.38 -6.71 2.14
N ARG A 101 8.01 -6.35 3.27
CA ARG A 101 8.36 -7.33 4.30
C ARG A 101 7.14 -8.04 4.90
N LYS A 102 6.01 -7.32 5.05
CA LYS A 102 4.74 -7.91 5.50
C LYS A 102 4.17 -8.87 4.47
N PHE A 103 4.26 -8.54 3.18
CA PHE A 103 3.90 -9.45 2.09
C PHE A 103 4.75 -10.73 2.08
N GLU A 104 6.07 -10.59 2.28
CA GLU A 104 7.01 -11.73 2.37
C GLU A 104 6.70 -12.64 3.57
N ALA A 105 6.40 -12.04 4.73
CA ALA A 105 6.05 -12.78 5.93
C ALA A 105 4.65 -13.43 5.84
N GLY A 106 3.79 -12.90 4.97
CA GLY A 106 2.36 -13.21 4.95
C GLY A 106 1.63 -12.73 6.21
N ASP A 107 2.13 -11.66 6.84
CA ASP A 107 1.70 -11.15 8.15
C ASP A 107 1.20 -9.70 8.02
N LEU A 108 0.03 -9.58 7.39
CA LEU A 108 -0.71 -8.33 7.25
C LEU A 108 -2.15 -8.55 7.69
N ASP A 109 -2.60 -7.77 8.67
CA ASP A 109 -3.93 -7.87 9.26
C ASP A 109 -5.03 -7.56 8.23
N ASP A 110 -6.16 -8.25 8.36
CA ASP A 110 -7.31 -8.14 7.45
C ASP A 110 -7.85 -6.72 7.36
N SER A 111 -7.80 -5.98 8.47
CA SER A 111 -8.17 -4.56 8.51
C SER A 111 -7.28 -3.65 7.65
N LEU A 112 -6.09 -4.13 7.27
CA LEU A 112 -5.17 -3.45 6.35
C LEU A 112 -5.25 -4.02 4.93
N ILE A 113 -5.19 -5.35 4.78
CA ILE A 113 -5.11 -5.96 3.46
C ILE A 113 -6.40 -5.77 2.66
N GLU A 114 -7.58 -5.87 3.28
CA GLU A 114 -8.86 -5.70 2.59
C GLU A 114 -8.95 -4.31 1.91
N PRO A 115 -8.79 -3.17 2.63
CA PRO A 115 -8.77 -1.86 1.99
C PRO A 115 -7.64 -1.67 0.97
N ILE A 116 -6.45 -2.25 1.19
CA ILE A 116 -5.34 -2.13 0.24
C ILE A 116 -5.69 -2.83 -1.08
N VAL A 117 -6.34 -3.99 -1.04
CA VAL A 117 -6.79 -4.71 -2.24
C VAL A 117 -7.86 -3.91 -2.98
N GLU A 118 -8.84 -3.36 -2.28
CA GLU A 118 -9.87 -2.48 -2.89
C GLU A 118 -9.23 -1.28 -3.60
N ILE A 119 -8.28 -0.61 -2.94
CA ILE A 119 -7.55 0.53 -3.53
C ILE A 119 -6.80 0.09 -4.77
N VAL A 120 -6.07 -1.02 -4.72
CA VAL A 120 -5.28 -1.52 -5.87
C VAL A 120 -6.19 -1.93 -7.02
N GLN A 121 -7.33 -2.57 -6.75
CA GLN A 121 -8.32 -2.89 -7.78
C GLN A 121 -8.81 -1.62 -8.49
N ALA A 122 -9.23 -0.62 -7.72
CA ALA A 122 -9.70 0.66 -8.27
C ALA A 122 -8.60 1.36 -9.08
N LEU A 123 -7.34 1.31 -8.63
CA LEU A 123 -6.20 1.84 -9.38
C LEU A 123 -5.99 1.11 -10.72
N GLN A 124 -6.04 -0.23 -10.73
CA GLN A 124 -5.89 -1.04 -11.94
C GLN A 124 -7.00 -0.75 -12.96
N GLU A 125 -8.20 -0.44 -12.48
CA GLU A 125 -9.36 -0.07 -13.29
C GLU A 125 -9.41 1.44 -13.62
N ARG A 126 -8.42 2.22 -13.18
CA ARG A 126 -8.33 3.68 -13.34
C ARG A 126 -9.53 4.44 -12.76
N ARG A 127 -10.11 3.91 -11.68
CA ARG A 127 -11.14 4.54 -10.85
C ARG A 127 -10.48 5.31 -9.70
N TYR A 128 -9.84 6.44 -9.99
CA TYR A 128 -8.99 7.13 -8.99
C TYR A 128 -9.77 7.80 -7.86
N VAL A 129 -11.02 8.20 -8.09
CA VAL A 129 -11.90 8.71 -7.01
C VAL A 129 -12.20 7.60 -6.03
N ASP A 130 -12.60 6.43 -6.54
CA ASP A 130 -12.91 5.25 -5.72
C ASP A 130 -11.66 4.77 -4.94
N ALA A 131 -10.49 4.78 -5.59
CA ALA A 131 -9.23 4.46 -4.93
C ALA A 131 -8.88 5.46 -3.82
N ASN A 132 -9.17 6.74 -4.04
CA ASN A 132 -8.95 7.78 -3.03
C ASN A 132 -9.93 7.66 -1.87
N ASP A 133 -11.18 7.36 -2.13
CA ASP A 133 -12.19 7.14 -1.09
C ASP A 133 -11.82 5.93 -0.22
N GLY A 134 -11.35 4.85 -0.84
CA GLY A 134 -10.75 3.71 -0.13
C GLY A 134 -9.60 4.13 0.79
N TYR A 135 -8.66 4.94 0.28
CA TYR A 135 -7.56 5.49 1.07
C TYR A 135 -8.04 6.36 2.24
N LEU A 136 -9.01 7.23 2.01
CA LEU A 136 -9.57 8.11 3.05
C LEU A 136 -10.25 7.30 4.16
N ARG A 137 -11.08 6.30 3.80
CA ARG A 137 -11.71 5.40 4.77
C ARG A 137 -10.68 4.69 5.64
N LEU A 138 -9.61 4.18 5.03
CA LEU A 138 -8.51 3.53 5.74
C LEU A 138 -7.79 4.52 6.66
N SER A 139 -7.36 5.66 6.13
CA SER A 139 -6.55 6.66 6.84
C SER A 139 -7.27 7.40 7.97
N ILE A 140 -8.61 7.47 7.96
CA ILE A 140 -9.43 8.03 9.05
C ILE A 140 -9.86 6.92 10.02
N GLY A 141 -9.92 5.67 9.55
CA GLY A 141 -10.46 4.54 10.30
C GLY A 141 -12.00 4.58 10.35
N LYS A 142 -12.61 3.55 10.95
CA LYS A 142 -14.08 3.35 11.07
C LYS A 142 -14.82 4.43 11.90
N ALA A 143 -14.24 5.61 12.10
CA ALA A 143 -14.88 6.80 12.66
C ALA A 143 -15.53 7.67 11.57
N ALA A 144 -16.10 7.04 10.54
CA ALA A 144 -16.89 7.75 9.55
C ALA A 144 -18.20 8.19 10.22
N TRP A 145 -18.25 9.45 10.67
CA TRP A 145 -19.53 10.13 10.76
C TRP A 145 -20.11 10.16 9.33
N PRO A 146 -21.34 9.70 9.08
CA PRO A 146 -21.95 9.91 7.79
C PRO A 146 -22.04 11.43 7.59
N ILE A 147 -21.35 11.93 6.56
CA ILE A 147 -21.48 13.32 6.10
C ILE A 147 -22.91 13.43 5.55
N GLY A 148 -23.83 13.79 6.45
CA GLY A 148 -25.27 13.80 6.17
C GLY A 148 -26.13 13.68 7.42
N VAL A 149 -25.90 14.50 8.46
CA VAL A 149 -26.90 14.71 9.54
C VAL A 149 -26.93 16.19 9.90
N THR A 150 -27.74 16.96 9.19
CA THR A 150 -28.34 18.19 9.74
C THR A 150 -29.60 17.80 10.50
N MET A 151 -29.44 17.20 11.67
CA MET A 151 -30.49 17.18 12.68
C MET A 151 -29.88 17.70 13.98
N VAL A 152 -29.88 19.03 14.12
CA VAL A 152 -29.54 19.71 15.37
C VAL A 152 -30.78 19.63 16.28
N GLY A 153 -30.91 18.51 16.99
CA GLY A 153 -31.80 18.37 18.14
C GLY A 153 -31.01 18.62 19.42
N ILE A 154 -31.42 19.56 20.25
CA ILE A 154 -30.75 19.99 21.49
C ILE A 154 -30.85 18.95 22.64
N HIS A 155 -31.20 17.68 22.36
CA HIS A 155 -31.42 16.72 23.43
C HIS A 155 -31.13 15.25 23.06
N GLU A 156 -29.87 14.91 22.80
CA GLU A 156 -29.42 13.50 22.85
C GLU A 156 -28.06 13.36 23.56
N ARG A 157 -28.03 13.74 24.85
CA ARG A 157 -26.95 13.32 25.75
C ARG A 157 -27.25 11.92 26.27
N SER A 158 -27.04 10.90 25.46
CA SER A 158 -26.98 9.50 25.93
C SER A 158 -26.39 8.51 24.91
N ALA A 159 -26.40 8.81 23.61
CA ALA A 159 -25.75 7.97 22.60
C ALA A 159 -24.21 8.11 22.55
N ARG A 160 -23.66 9.16 23.17
CA ARG A 160 -22.24 9.53 23.07
C ARG A 160 -21.31 8.71 23.98
N GLU A 161 -21.82 8.04 25.01
CA GLU A 161 -21.00 7.27 25.96
C GLU A 161 -20.90 5.77 25.64
N LYS A 162 -21.75 5.23 24.75
CA LYS A 162 -21.66 3.81 24.33
C LYS A 162 -20.71 3.54 23.14
N LEU A 163 -19.99 4.56 22.66
CA LEU A 163 -19.02 4.43 21.57
C LEU A 163 -17.56 4.19 22.05
N HIS A 164 -17.33 4.14 23.36
CA HIS A 164 -16.01 3.86 23.96
C HIS A 164 -15.76 2.36 24.17
N GLY A 165 -16.09 1.53 23.17
CA GLY A 165 -16.03 0.07 23.26
C GLY A 165 -15.18 -0.62 22.18
N GLY A 166 -14.21 0.08 21.59
CA GLY A 166 -13.43 -0.48 20.49
C GLY A 166 -12.10 0.23 20.24
N GLU A 167 -11.28 0.39 21.29
CA GLU A 167 -9.86 0.74 21.13
C GLU A 167 -9.09 -0.43 20.49
N LYS A 168 -9.33 -0.70 19.20
CA LYS A 168 -8.23 -1.09 18.32
C LYS A 168 -7.62 0.23 17.86
N GLY A 169 -6.41 0.54 18.34
CA GLY A 169 -5.72 1.77 18.03
C GLY A 169 -5.83 2.11 16.55
N HIS A 170 -6.22 3.36 16.26
CA HIS A 170 -6.38 3.86 14.90
C HIS A 170 -5.19 3.46 14.02
N VAL A 171 -5.44 3.10 12.75
CA VAL A 171 -4.39 2.57 11.85
C VAL A 171 -3.24 3.54 11.62
N MET A 172 -3.51 4.86 11.69
CA MET A 172 -2.47 5.88 11.69
C MET A 172 -1.91 6.16 13.09
N GLY A 173 -2.12 5.30 14.08
CA GLY A 173 -1.43 5.33 15.37
C GLY A 173 -0.02 4.74 15.25
N ASP A 174 0.13 3.67 14.46
CA ASP A 174 1.43 3.10 14.11
C ASP A 174 2.13 3.94 13.02
N GLU A 175 3.37 4.37 13.31
CA GLU A 175 4.13 5.24 12.42
C GLU A 175 4.56 4.53 11.13
N VAL A 176 4.90 3.25 11.23
CA VAL A 176 5.32 2.44 10.07
C VAL A 176 4.15 2.29 9.10
N THR A 177 2.99 1.93 9.63
CA THR A 177 1.73 1.82 8.88
C THR A 177 1.36 3.14 8.22
N ARG A 178 1.36 4.24 8.98
CA ARG A 178 1.10 5.58 8.44
C ARG A 178 2.00 5.93 7.25
N LYS A 179 3.30 5.65 7.34
CA LYS A 179 4.29 5.97 6.30
C LYS A 179 4.05 5.18 5.00
N PHE A 180 3.79 3.87 5.06
CA PHE A 180 3.52 3.13 3.83
C PHE A 180 2.14 3.49 3.26
N LEU A 181 1.12 3.78 4.07
CA LEU A 181 -0.18 4.24 3.57
C LEU A 181 -0.07 5.58 2.84
N GLN A 182 0.66 6.55 3.40
CA GLN A 182 0.96 7.80 2.69
C GLN A 182 1.72 7.56 1.38
N SER A 183 2.56 6.53 1.34
CA SER A 183 3.31 6.17 0.14
C SER A 183 2.40 5.54 -0.93
N ILE A 184 1.44 4.71 -0.54
CA ILE A 184 0.37 4.22 -1.43
C ILE A 184 -0.40 5.40 -2.04
N LYS A 185 -0.73 6.42 -1.23
CA LYS A 185 -1.39 7.63 -1.75
C LYS A 185 -0.56 8.38 -2.78
N ARG A 186 0.76 8.49 -2.58
CA ARG A 186 1.67 9.08 -3.57
C ARG A 186 1.72 8.24 -4.86
N CYS A 187 1.75 6.91 -4.75
CA CYS A 187 1.66 6.01 -5.89
C CYS A 187 0.32 6.18 -6.65
N LEU A 188 -0.80 6.38 -5.95
CA LEU A 188 -2.10 6.68 -6.57
C LEU A 188 -2.04 7.97 -7.37
N THR A 189 -1.53 9.06 -6.80
CA THR A 189 -1.43 10.36 -7.50
C THR A 189 -0.52 10.25 -8.72
N PHE A 190 0.61 9.55 -8.61
CA PHE A 190 1.48 9.28 -9.76
C PHE A 190 0.76 8.43 -10.83
N ALA A 191 0.07 7.37 -10.42
CA ALA A 191 -0.64 6.47 -11.33
C ALA A 191 -1.72 7.20 -12.14
N GLN A 192 -2.45 8.15 -11.55
CA GLN A 192 -3.43 8.97 -12.26
C GLN A 192 -2.78 9.81 -13.39
N VAL A 193 -1.60 10.39 -13.14
CA VAL A 193 -0.88 11.17 -14.16
C VAL A 193 -0.33 10.25 -15.24
N ARG A 194 0.26 9.10 -14.85
CA ARG A 194 0.87 8.15 -15.78
C ARG A 194 -0.14 7.41 -16.65
N TRP A 195 -1.30 7.05 -16.07
CA TRP A 195 -2.39 6.34 -16.71
C TRP A 195 -3.72 7.07 -16.49
N PRO A 196 -4.01 8.15 -17.23
CA PRO A 196 -5.23 8.92 -17.02
C PRO A 196 -6.52 8.07 -17.05
N PRO A 197 -7.54 8.44 -16.25
CA PRO A 197 -8.82 7.74 -16.25
C PRO A 197 -9.50 7.88 -17.60
N GLN A 198 -10.27 6.86 -17.99
CA GLN A 198 -11.07 6.92 -19.21
C GLN A 198 -12.24 7.91 -19.09
N ASN A 199 -12.75 8.08 -17.87
CA ASN A 199 -13.83 9.01 -17.53
C ASN A 199 -13.27 10.18 -16.71
N LEU A 200 -13.48 11.42 -17.16
CA LEU A 200 -13.03 12.62 -16.45
C LEU A 200 -13.60 12.76 -15.03
N ARG A 201 -14.76 12.15 -14.74
CA ARG A 201 -15.32 12.12 -13.37
C ARG A 201 -14.47 11.33 -12.38
N GLN A 202 -13.60 10.46 -12.89
CA GLN A 202 -12.65 9.69 -12.10
C GLN A 202 -11.29 10.40 -11.98
N LEU A 203 -11.19 11.67 -12.42
CA LEU A 203 -10.03 12.48 -12.13
C LEU A 203 -10.16 13.05 -10.71
N MET A 204 -9.22 12.68 -9.86
CA MET A 204 -9.08 13.27 -8.54
C MET A 204 -8.29 14.59 -8.64
N GLY A 205 -8.80 15.64 -7.98
CA GLY A 205 -8.15 16.96 -7.91
C GLY A 205 -6.91 17.02 -7.02
#